data_AF-A0A3C1PCM5-F1
#
_entry.id   AF-A0A3C1PCM5-F1
#
_cell.length_a   1.000
_cell.length_b   1.000
_cell.length_c   1.000
_cell.angle_alpha   90.00
_cell.angle_beta   90.00
_cell.angle_gamma   90.00
#
_symmetry.space_group_name_H-M   'P 1'
#
loop_
_entity.id
_entity.type
_entity.pdbx_description
1 polymer ?
#
loop_
_entity_poly.entity_id
_entity_poly.type
_entity_poly.pdbx_seq_one_letter_code
_entity_poly.pdbx_strand_id
1 'polypeptide(L)'
;MNCWLLKSLKFEVFIMNQSQNPNLPNSGEINIIVRIGFYITRKSRKFMNALKTPPKMLYFVAVTAGTLVIYIFLALILYFNVVNLCNRWGNNIKYYSQIKILSYGFLTEQKEPLKTQQLYNIDRYLKRTTKIKNQTQKQRIKDQVYTIRYRATTNLRMARDLYCYMIIFTTLLFGSTIVSGLCAYSMTKKGWDDTNDTIKGIFITSLAVSLFSTSTCSVYQLEKNSRTKMQTYQAYVNLEEYIFSCLAVEDLLDDQTKPEKGNQKNVYPNNLISRINQVLETYPLQVDLDSTSIPRLSTVLESVDINSKKN
;
A
#
# COMPACT_ATOMS: atom_id res chain seq x y z
N MET A 1 30.45 -19.41 -19.25
CA MET A 1 29.39 -20.44 -19.12
C MET A 1 28.09 -19.81 -19.60
N ASN A 2 27.52 -20.31 -20.70
CA ASN A 2 26.53 -19.57 -21.51
C ASN A 2 25.15 -19.48 -20.86
N CYS A 3 24.66 -18.24 -20.63
CA CYS A 3 23.29 -17.85 -20.21
C CYS A 3 22.18 -18.22 -21.22
N TRP A 4 22.29 -19.35 -21.92
CA TRP A 4 21.32 -19.76 -22.94
C TRP A 4 20.06 -20.41 -22.34
N LEU A 5 20.17 -21.06 -21.17
CA LEU A 5 19.03 -21.69 -20.49
C LEU A 5 18.02 -20.66 -19.96
N LEU A 6 18.49 -19.52 -19.41
CA LEU A 6 17.63 -18.45 -18.91
C LEU A 6 16.83 -17.76 -20.03
N LYS A 7 17.37 -17.66 -21.24
CA LYS A 7 16.64 -17.12 -22.42
C LYS A 7 15.46 -17.99 -22.88
N SER A 8 15.36 -19.23 -22.40
CA SER A 8 14.32 -20.19 -22.85
C SER A 8 13.13 -20.30 -21.91
N LEU A 9 13.18 -19.68 -20.73
CA LEU A 9 12.08 -19.61 -19.78
C LEU A 9 11.25 -18.35 -20.06
N LYS A 10 10.09 -18.52 -20.70
CA LYS A 10 9.08 -17.46 -20.77
C LYS A 10 8.19 -17.55 -19.54
N PHE A 11 8.09 -16.44 -18.82
CA PHE A 11 7.13 -16.25 -17.74
C PHE A 11 5.93 -15.50 -18.31
N GLU A 12 4.76 -16.15 -18.32
CA GLU A 12 3.51 -15.51 -18.74
C GLU A 12 2.50 -15.64 -17.60
N VAL A 13 2.02 -14.50 -17.11
CA VAL A 13 0.93 -14.44 -16.14
C VAL A 13 -0.34 -14.20 -16.92
N PHE A 14 -1.20 -15.21 -16.99
CA PHE A 14 -2.53 -15.06 -17.58
C PHE A 14 -3.52 -14.75 -16.48
N ILE A 15 -4.04 -13.53 -16.49
CA ILE A 15 -5.20 -13.14 -15.69
C ILE A 15 -6.42 -13.34 -16.58
N MET A 16 -7.09 -14.48 -16.43
CA MET A 16 -8.37 -14.71 -17.10
C MET A 16 -9.48 -14.14 -16.24
N ASN A 17 -10.14 -13.10 -16.74
CA ASN A 17 -11.37 -12.60 -16.15
C ASN A 17 -12.52 -13.42 -16.76
N GLN A 18 -13.04 -14.39 -16.00
CA GLN A 18 -14.25 -15.09 -16.45
C GLN A 18 -15.44 -14.16 -16.28
N SER A 19 -15.79 -13.46 -17.36
CA SER A 19 -17.10 -12.84 -17.50
C SER A 19 -18.18 -13.91 -17.37
N GLN A 20 -19.16 -13.62 -16.54
CA GLN A 20 -20.17 -14.50 -15.99
C GLN A 20 -20.93 -15.32 -17.04
N ASN A 21 -21.30 -16.54 -16.64
CA ASN A 21 -22.41 -17.28 -17.22
C ASN A 21 -23.67 -16.38 -17.21
N PRO A 22 -24.29 -16.07 -18.36
CA PRO A 22 -25.40 -15.11 -18.45
C PRO A 22 -26.69 -15.53 -17.72
N ASN A 23 -26.73 -16.75 -17.17
CA ASN A 23 -27.94 -17.33 -16.56
C ASN A 23 -27.90 -17.43 -15.03
N LEU A 24 -26.93 -16.83 -14.33
CA LEU A 24 -26.91 -16.80 -12.86
C LEU A 24 -27.21 -15.40 -12.30
N PRO A 25 -28.13 -15.28 -11.33
CA PRO A 25 -28.49 -14.00 -10.74
C PRO A 25 -27.34 -13.42 -9.90
N ASN A 26 -26.75 -12.33 -10.37
CA ASN A 26 -26.08 -11.24 -9.65
C ASN A 26 -25.44 -11.53 -8.27
N SER A 27 -24.67 -12.61 -8.11
CA SER A 27 -23.64 -12.68 -7.07
C SER A 27 -22.34 -12.14 -7.65
N GLY A 28 -21.97 -10.91 -7.29
CA GLY A 28 -20.79 -10.17 -7.76
C GLY A 28 -19.45 -10.74 -7.29
N GLU A 29 -19.24 -12.05 -7.39
CA GLU A 29 -17.96 -12.70 -7.14
C GLU A 29 -17.15 -12.75 -8.44
N ILE A 30 -16.09 -11.96 -8.51
CA ILE A 30 -15.09 -12.04 -9.58
C ILE A 30 -14.13 -13.17 -9.21
N ASN A 31 -14.26 -14.32 -9.88
CA ASN A 31 -13.28 -15.40 -9.77
C ASN A 31 -12.07 -15.08 -10.66
N ILE A 32 -10.98 -14.64 -10.02
CA ILE A 32 -9.70 -14.44 -10.69
C ILE A 32 -8.95 -15.77 -10.69
N ILE A 33 -8.84 -16.40 -11.86
CA ILE A 33 -7.99 -17.58 -12.05
C ILE A 33 -6.63 -17.10 -12.54
N VAL A 34 -5.61 -17.21 -11.68
CA VAL A 34 -4.22 -16.97 -12.06
C VAL A 34 -3.61 -18.29 -12.52
N ARG A 35 -3.32 -18.42 -13.83
CA ARG A 35 -2.53 -19.54 -14.35
C ARG A 35 -1.07 -19.10 -14.52
N ILE A 36 -0.18 -19.77 -13.80
CA ILE A 36 1.27 -19.64 -13.95
C ILE A 36 1.76 -20.82 -14.78
N GLY A 37 2.21 -20.56 -16.00
CA GLY A 37 2.75 -21.58 -16.90
C GLY A 37 4.25 -21.41 -17.09
N PHE A 38 5.01 -22.49 -16.94
CA PHE A 38 6.42 -22.55 -17.35
C PHE A 38 6.51 -23.31 -18.68
N TYR A 39 6.80 -22.61 -19.78
CA TYR A 39 6.93 -23.23 -21.08
C TYR A 39 8.39 -23.60 -21.36
N ILE A 40 8.67 -24.91 -21.40
CA ILE A 40 9.95 -25.44 -21.88
C ILE A 40 9.85 -25.60 -23.40
N THR A 41 10.63 -24.82 -24.15
CA THR A 41 10.64 -24.88 -25.63
C THR A 41 10.91 -26.31 -26.17
N ARG A 42 10.41 -26.61 -27.37
CA ARG A 42 10.59 -27.94 -28.02
C ARG A 42 12.07 -28.32 -28.21
N LYS A 43 12.95 -27.32 -28.34
CA LYS A 43 14.41 -27.47 -28.48
C LYS A 43 15.07 -27.85 -27.15
N SER A 44 14.65 -27.25 -26.03
CA SER A 44 15.13 -27.61 -24.69
C SER A 44 14.63 -28.99 -24.24
N ARG A 45 13.46 -29.43 -24.72
CA ARG A 45 12.92 -30.77 -24.45
C ARG A 45 13.78 -31.90 -25.06
N LYS A 46 14.28 -31.72 -26.29
CA LYS A 46 15.22 -32.67 -26.93
C LYS A 46 16.59 -32.71 -26.24
N PHE A 47 17.07 -31.58 -25.74
CA PHE A 47 18.33 -31.50 -24.97
C PHE A 47 18.21 -32.16 -23.59
N MET A 48 17.08 -31.95 -22.89
CA MET A 48 16.81 -32.61 -21.61
C MET A 48 16.72 -34.14 -21.73
N ASN A 49 16.15 -34.65 -22.83
CA ASN A 49 16.06 -36.10 -23.07
C ASN A 49 17.41 -36.75 -23.41
N ALA A 50 18.43 -35.97 -23.80
CA ALA A 50 19.78 -36.47 -24.07
C ALA A 50 20.64 -36.61 -22.80
N LEU A 51 20.26 -35.93 -21.72
CA LEU A 51 20.91 -36.01 -20.41
C LEU A 51 20.23 -37.13 -19.60
N LYS A 52 20.86 -38.32 -19.54
CA LYS A 52 20.35 -39.48 -18.76
C LYS A 52 20.13 -39.17 -17.27
N THR A 53 20.75 -38.13 -16.74
CA THR A 53 20.49 -37.54 -15.42
C THR A 53 20.47 -36.02 -15.57
N PRO A 54 19.48 -35.30 -15.00
CA PRO A 54 19.51 -33.85 -15.00
C PRO A 54 20.77 -33.41 -14.23
N PRO A 55 21.59 -32.51 -14.77
CA PRO A 55 22.75 -31.99 -14.05
C PRO A 55 22.29 -31.42 -12.71
N LYS A 56 23.05 -31.64 -11.64
CA LYS A 56 22.73 -31.17 -10.27
C LYS A 56 22.31 -29.68 -10.23
N MET A 57 22.89 -28.87 -11.13
CA MET A 57 22.53 -27.48 -11.35
C MET A 57 21.06 -27.23 -11.74
N LEU A 58 20.46 -28.07 -12.60
CA LEU A 58 19.05 -27.95 -12.99
C LEU A 58 18.11 -28.26 -11.83
N TYR A 59 18.45 -29.25 -11.00
CA TYR A 59 17.70 -29.58 -9.80
C TYR A 59 17.72 -28.43 -8.79
N PHE A 60 18.90 -27.87 -8.52
CA PHE A 60 19.06 -26.71 -7.65
C PHE A 60 18.23 -25.49 -8.12
N VAL A 61 18.29 -25.16 -9.42
CA VAL A 61 17.47 -24.09 -10.01
C VAL A 61 15.97 -24.38 -9.85
N ALA A 62 15.54 -25.63 -10.06
CA ALA A 62 14.14 -25.99 -9.88
C ALA A 62 13.67 -25.82 -8.42
N VAL A 63 14.50 -26.17 -7.43
CA VAL A 63 14.18 -25.97 -6.01
C VAL A 63 14.08 -24.47 -5.67
N THR A 64 15.03 -23.66 -6.14
CA THR A 64 14.98 -22.20 -5.90
C THR A 64 13.74 -21.56 -6.54
N ALA A 65 13.41 -21.92 -7.79
CA ALA A 65 12.20 -21.44 -8.44
C ALA A 65 10.92 -21.90 -7.70
N GLY A 66 10.86 -23.16 -7.29
CA GLY A 66 9.71 -23.72 -6.57
C GLY A 66 9.48 -23.03 -5.21
N THR A 67 10.55 -22.82 -4.44
CA THR A 67 10.47 -22.11 -3.15
C THR A 67 10.06 -20.65 -3.31
N LEU A 68 10.53 -19.96 -4.35
CA LEU A 68 10.07 -18.60 -4.66
C LEU A 68 8.57 -18.56 -4.99
N VAL A 69 8.06 -19.52 -5.77
CA VAL A 69 6.62 -19.62 -6.06
C VAL A 69 5.80 -19.80 -4.78
N ILE A 70 6.30 -20.60 -3.82
CA ILE A 70 5.65 -20.76 -2.50
C ILE A 70 5.59 -19.41 -1.76
N TYR A 71 6.68 -18.65 -1.73
CA TYR A 71 6.68 -17.33 -1.10
C TYR A 71 5.73 -16.34 -1.77
N ILE A 72 5.63 -16.35 -3.11
CA ILE A 72 4.66 -15.53 -3.84
C ILE A 72 3.23 -15.91 -3.46
N PHE A 73 2.92 -17.21 -3.40
CA PHE A 73 1.60 -17.68 -3.00
C PHE A 73 1.25 -17.32 -1.55
N LEU A 74 2.22 -17.45 -0.63
CA LEU A 74 2.08 -16.99 0.75
C LEU A 74 1.85 -15.48 0.83
N ALA A 75 2.58 -14.68 0.06
CA ALA A 75 2.40 -13.24 -0.01
C ALA A 75 0.99 -12.86 -0.50
N LEU A 76 0.45 -13.59 -1.48
CA LEU A 76 -0.93 -13.39 -1.97
C LEU A 76 -1.97 -13.76 -0.90
N ILE A 77 -1.81 -14.90 -0.21
CA ILE A 77 -2.70 -15.29 0.89
C ILE A 77 -2.67 -14.23 2.00
N LEU A 78 -1.47 -13.78 2.39
CA LEU A 78 -1.31 -12.73 3.38
C LEU A 78 -1.97 -11.44 2.92
N TYR A 79 -1.78 -11.05 1.65
CA TYR A 79 -2.42 -9.87 1.07
C TYR A 79 -3.94 -9.93 1.22
N PHE A 80 -4.59 -11.02 0.79
CA PHE A 80 -6.05 -11.14 0.92
C PHE A 80 -6.52 -11.09 2.38
N ASN A 81 -5.84 -11.78 3.29
CA ASN A 81 -6.20 -11.79 4.71
C ASN A 81 -6.02 -10.42 5.36
N VAL A 82 -4.90 -9.75 5.12
CA VAL A 82 -4.61 -8.41 5.66
C VAL A 82 -5.58 -7.38 5.09
N VAL A 83 -5.84 -7.42 3.78
CA VAL A 83 -6.84 -6.55 3.13
C VAL A 83 -8.22 -6.74 3.75
N ASN A 84 -8.63 -7.99 4.00
CA ASN A 84 -9.90 -8.30 4.64
C ASN A 84 -9.96 -7.79 6.09
N LEU A 85 -8.88 -7.92 6.85
CA LEU A 85 -8.79 -7.38 8.20
C LEU A 85 -8.87 -5.85 8.21
N CYS A 86 -8.11 -5.19 7.33
CA CYS A 86 -8.15 -3.74 7.15
C CYS A 86 -9.53 -3.25 6.70
N ASN A 87 -10.24 -4.03 5.85
CA ASN A 87 -11.61 -3.76 5.45
C ASN A 87 -12.60 -3.81 6.62
N ARG A 88 -12.44 -4.78 7.52
CA ARG A 88 -13.28 -4.90 8.73
C ARG A 88 -13.02 -3.75 9.70
N TRP A 89 -11.75 -3.46 9.98
CA TRP A 89 -11.36 -2.35 10.85
C TRP A 89 -11.85 -1.01 10.30
N GLY A 90 -11.68 -0.79 9.00
CA GLY A 90 -12.04 0.47 8.36
C GLY A 90 -13.53 0.77 8.36
N ASN A 91 -14.42 -0.22 8.49
CA ASN A 91 -15.88 0.02 8.45
C ASN A 91 -16.37 1.05 9.49
N ASN A 92 -15.65 1.23 10.59
CA ASN A 92 -16.01 2.20 11.64
C ASN A 92 -15.37 3.59 11.44
N ILE A 93 -14.59 3.78 10.38
CA ILE A 93 -13.81 5.00 10.12
C ILE A 93 -14.56 5.90 9.14
N LYS A 94 -14.64 7.19 9.48
CA LYS A 94 -15.22 8.23 8.62
C LYS A 94 -14.51 8.19 7.25
N TYR A 95 -15.29 8.14 6.18
CA TYR A 95 -14.84 8.04 4.77
C TYR A 95 -14.38 6.67 4.27
N TYR A 96 -14.35 5.64 5.11
CA TYR A 96 -13.89 4.34 4.64
C TYR A 96 -14.78 3.70 3.58
N SER A 97 -16.10 3.91 3.67
CA SER A 97 -17.05 3.47 2.63
C SER A 97 -16.74 4.09 1.27
N GLN A 98 -16.21 5.32 1.25
CA GLN A 98 -15.81 6.01 0.02
C GLN A 98 -14.53 5.42 -0.58
N ILE A 99 -13.63 4.91 0.26
CA ILE A 99 -12.42 4.20 -0.21
C ILE A 99 -12.80 2.94 -0.98
N LYS A 100 -13.78 2.16 -0.50
CA LYS A 100 -14.24 0.96 -1.22
C LYS A 100 -14.67 1.33 -2.65
N ILE A 101 -15.48 2.39 -2.78
CA ILE A 101 -15.95 2.87 -4.08
C ILE A 101 -14.78 3.28 -4.99
N LEU A 102 -13.81 4.03 -4.46
CA LEU A 102 -12.60 4.46 -5.21
C LEU A 102 -11.66 3.30 -5.57
N SER A 103 -11.61 2.25 -4.76
CA SER A 103 -10.80 1.05 -5.04
C SER A 103 -11.40 0.18 -6.14
N TYR A 104 -12.74 0.09 -6.23
CA TYR A 104 -13.43 -0.63 -7.30
C TYR A 104 -13.66 0.22 -8.57
N GLY A 105 -13.63 1.55 -8.43
CA GLY A 105 -13.93 2.51 -9.51
C GLY A 105 -12.77 2.89 -10.43
N PHE A 106 -11.57 2.31 -10.30
CA PHE A 106 -10.43 2.64 -11.17
C PHE A 106 -10.68 2.30 -12.66
N LEU A 107 -11.76 1.58 -12.98
CA LEU A 107 -12.20 1.27 -14.35
C LEU A 107 -13.30 2.19 -14.89
N THR A 108 -13.82 3.12 -14.09
CA THR A 108 -14.88 4.04 -14.53
C THR A 108 -14.53 5.45 -14.05
N GLU A 109 -14.22 6.35 -14.98
CA GLU A 109 -14.14 7.79 -14.76
C GLU A 109 -15.44 8.30 -14.11
N GLN A 110 -15.56 8.22 -12.79
CA GLN A 110 -16.66 8.88 -12.09
C GLN A 110 -16.32 10.36 -11.96
N LYS A 111 -16.79 11.13 -12.95
CA LYS A 111 -16.83 12.59 -12.98
C LYS A 111 -17.81 13.21 -11.96
N GLU A 112 -18.63 12.41 -11.28
CA GLU A 112 -19.54 12.96 -10.26
C GLU A 112 -19.00 12.76 -8.84
N PRO A 113 -18.79 13.85 -8.07
CA PRO A 113 -18.42 13.73 -6.67
C PRO A 113 -19.56 13.03 -5.94
N LEU A 114 -19.26 11.88 -5.33
CA LEU A 114 -20.19 11.07 -4.56
C LEU A 114 -20.98 11.97 -3.59
N LYS A 115 -22.23 12.31 -3.95
CA LYS A 115 -23.17 13.14 -3.19
C LYS A 115 -23.55 12.42 -1.90
N THR A 116 -22.65 12.42 -0.94
CA THR A 116 -22.82 11.82 0.38
C THR A 116 -23.75 12.70 1.22
N GLN A 117 -24.50 12.11 2.15
CA GLN A 117 -25.43 12.81 3.05
C GLN A 117 -24.81 14.02 3.77
N GLN A 118 -23.49 14.00 3.99
CA GLN A 118 -22.73 15.12 4.57
C GLN A 118 -22.56 16.32 3.62
N LEU A 119 -22.61 16.14 2.29
CA LEU A 119 -22.63 17.26 1.33
C LEU A 119 -23.98 17.97 1.30
N TYR A 120 -25.05 17.20 1.46
CA TYR A 120 -26.37 17.79 1.66
C TYR A 120 -26.41 18.62 2.95
N ASN A 121 -25.69 18.19 4.00
CA ASN A 121 -25.57 18.94 5.25
C ASN A 121 -24.82 20.27 5.07
N ILE A 122 -23.72 20.33 4.29
CA ILE A 122 -23.02 21.61 4.11
C ILE A 122 -23.86 22.63 3.34
N ASP A 123 -24.56 22.20 2.30
CA ASP A 123 -25.48 23.06 1.56
C ASP A 123 -26.62 23.55 2.46
N ARG A 124 -27.11 22.70 3.37
CA ARG A 124 -28.11 23.08 4.38
C ARG A 124 -27.56 24.13 5.37
N TYR A 125 -26.36 23.94 5.90
CA TYR A 125 -25.75 24.89 6.85
C TYR A 125 -25.43 26.23 6.18
N LEU A 126 -24.87 26.22 4.97
CA LEU A 126 -24.59 27.43 4.19
C LEU A 126 -25.86 28.18 3.77
N LYS A 127 -26.98 27.48 3.54
CA LYS A 127 -28.28 28.12 3.30
C LYS A 127 -28.87 28.77 4.56
N ARG A 128 -28.67 28.15 5.72
CA ARG A 128 -29.21 28.66 7.00
C ARG A 128 -28.41 29.82 7.56
N THR A 129 -27.10 29.87 7.33
CA THR A 129 -26.27 30.96 7.86
C THR A 129 -26.59 32.28 7.14
N THR A 130 -27.05 33.24 7.94
CA THR A 130 -27.37 34.63 7.58
C THR A 130 -26.13 35.54 7.62
N LYS A 131 -25.10 35.16 8.39
CA LYS A 131 -23.85 35.94 8.55
C LYS A 131 -22.95 35.90 7.32
N ILE A 132 -23.03 34.88 6.48
CA ILE A 132 -22.32 34.84 5.19
C ILE A 132 -23.28 35.35 4.11
N LYS A 133 -23.21 36.64 3.77
CA LYS A 133 -24.10 37.25 2.77
C LYS A 133 -23.60 37.04 1.33
N ASN A 134 -22.30 36.89 1.14
CA ASN A 134 -21.69 36.78 -0.19
C ASN A 134 -21.75 35.34 -0.74
N GLN A 135 -22.40 35.17 -1.89
CA GLN A 135 -22.52 33.88 -2.56
C GLN A 135 -21.17 33.29 -2.98
N THR A 136 -20.20 34.12 -3.37
CA THR A 136 -18.84 33.70 -3.72
C THR A 136 -18.11 33.10 -2.51
N GLN A 137 -18.32 33.66 -1.30
CA GLN A 137 -17.74 33.11 -0.07
C GLN A 137 -18.36 31.76 0.30
N LYS A 138 -19.69 31.63 0.14
CA LYS A 138 -20.39 30.35 0.33
C LYS A 138 -19.83 29.27 -0.61
N GLN A 139 -19.66 29.61 -1.89
CA GLN A 139 -19.10 28.69 -2.87
C GLN A 139 -17.65 28.32 -2.53
N ARG A 140 -16.82 29.30 -2.14
CA ARG A 140 -15.43 29.04 -1.76
C ARG A 140 -15.30 28.12 -0.56
N ILE A 141 -16.11 28.31 0.49
CA ILE A 141 -16.14 27.41 1.66
C ILE A 141 -16.58 26.01 1.24
N LYS A 142 -17.59 25.91 0.39
CA LYS A 142 -18.05 24.63 -0.17
C LYS A 142 -16.92 23.90 -0.91
N ASP A 143 -16.23 24.58 -1.81
CA ASP A 143 -15.09 24.04 -2.58
C ASP A 143 -13.93 23.62 -1.68
N GLN A 144 -13.65 24.40 -0.63
CA GLN A 144 -12.65 24.06 0.38
C GLN A 144 -13.02 22.79 1.15
N VAL A 145 -14.29 22.61 1.54
CA VAL A 145 -14.71 21.38 2.23
C VAL A 145 -14.65 20.16 1.30
N TYR A 146 -15.03 20.30 0.03
CA TYR A 146 -14.81 19.24 -0.96
C TYR A 146 -13.35 18.82 -1.04
N THR A 147 -12.45 19.82 -1.11
CA THR A 147 -11.01 19.59 -1.19
C THR A 147 -10.49 18.88 0.07
N ILE A 148 -10.90 19.33 1.26
CA ILE A 148 -10.54 18.71 2.55
C ILE A 148 -10.99 17.25 2.57
N ARG A 149 -12.23 16.97 2.18
CA ARG A 149 -12.76 15.60 2.16
C ARG A 149 -11.98 14.72 1.19
N TYR A 150 -11.75 15.19 -0.03
CA TYR A 150 -10.99 14.45 -1.03
C TYR A 150 -9.58 14.11 -0.52
N ARG A 151 -8.89 15.09 0.09
CA ARG A 151 -7.59 14.88 0.70
C ARG A 151 -7.63 13.94 1.89
N ALA A 152 -8.65 14.02 2.74
CA ALA A 152 -8.85 13.10 3.86
C ALA A 152 -9.00 11.65 3.36
N THR A 153 -9.92 11.40 2.42
CA THR A 153 -10.15 10.08 1.84
C THR A 153 -8.89 9.53 1.16
N THR A 154 -8.15 10.38 0.45
CA THR A 154 -6.90 9.99 -0.20
C THR A 154 -5.81 9.61 0.81
N ASN A 155 -5.61 10.41 1.86
CA ASN A 155 -4.63 10.09 2.91
C ASN A 155 -5.03 8.84 3.70
N LEU A 156 -6.32 8.62 3.97
CA LEU A 156 -6.80 7.40 4.61
C LEU A 156 -6.55 6.16 3.73
N ARG A 157 -6.77 6.26 2.41
CA ARG A 157 -6.45 5.20 1.45
C ARG A 157 -4.95 4.90 1.46
N MET A 158 -4.11 5.92 1.33
CA MET A 158 -2.66 5.74 1.36
C MET A 158 -2.17 5.13 2.68
N ALA A 159 -2.68 5.61 3.83
CA ALA A 159 -2.35 5.07 5.13
C ALA A 159 -2.67 3.58 5.24
N ARG A 160 -3.86 3.19 4.77
CA ARG A 160 -4.31 1.79 4.71
C ARG A 160 -3.42 0.95 3.81
N ASP A 161 -3.16 1.38 2.59
CA ASP A 161 -2.39 0.60 1.61
C ASP A 161 -0.95 0.39 2.12
N LEU A 162 -0.32 1.45 2.65
CA LEU A 162 1.01 1.37 3.28
C LEU A 162 1.03 0.43 4.50
N TYR A 163 -0.01 0.48 5.33
CA TYR A 163 -0.14 -0.41 6.49
C TYR A 163 -0.30 -1.88 6.07
N CYS A 164 -1.11 -2.15 5.04
CA CYS A 164 -1.24 -3.49 4.47
C CYS A 164 0.11 -4.02 3.99
N TYR A 165 0.84 -3.22 3.21
CA TYR A 165 2.17 -3.60 2.73
C TYR A 165 3.15 -3.83 3.88
N MET A 166 3.14 -2.97 4.89
CA MET A 166 3.98 -3.12 6.08
C MET A 166 3.78 -4.47 6.75
N ILE A 167 2.53 -4.88 7.00
CA ILE A 167 2.24 -6.18 7.63
C ILE A 167 2.72 -7.33 6.74
N ILE A 168 2.46 -7.28 5.44
CA ILE A 168 2.84 -8.35 4.50
C ILE A 168 4.36 -8.52 4.49
N PHE A 169 5.12 -7.44 4.28
CA PHE A 169 6.58 -7.51 4.22
C PHE A 169 7.20 -7.87 5.56
N THR A 170 6.65 -7.37 6.67
CA THR A 170 7.14 -7.74 8.01
C THR A 170 6.90 -9.22 8.30
N THR A 171 5.74 -9.75 7.91
CA THR A 171 5.43 -11.18 8.11
C THR A 171 6.32 -12.07 7.23
N LEU A 172 6.52 -11.69 5.96
CA LEU A 172 7.44 -12.39 5.06
C LEU A 172 8.89 -12.35 5.58
N LEU A 173 9.32 -11.20 6.11
CA LEU A 173 10.63 -11.03 6.71
C LEU A 173 10.84 -12.01 7.88
N PHE A 174 9.95 -12.01 8.86
CA PHE A 174 10.06 -12.91 10.01
C PHE A 174 10.02 -14.38 9.59
N GLY A 175 9.07 -14.77 8.75
CA GLY A 175 8.94 -16.15 8.28
C GLY A 175 10.18 -16.62 7.53
N SER A 176 10.67 -15.82 6.57
CA SER A 176 11.85 -16.16 5.77
C SER A 176 13.15 -16.16 6.58
N THR A 177 13.27 -15.30 7.60
CA THR A 177 14.42 -15.27 8.51
C THR A 177 14.49 -16.52 9.38
N ILE A 178 13.35 -17.00 9.88
CA ILE A 178 13.31 -18.25 10.66
C ILE A 178 13.70 -19.43 9.77
N VAL A 179 13.15 -19.51 8.55
CA VAL A 179 13.48 -20.59 7.60
C VAL A 179 14.96 -20.56 7.23
N SER A 180 15.51 -19.38 6.90
CA SER A 180 16.92 -19.23 6.57
C SER A 180 17.82 -19.58 7.76
N GLY A 181 17.45 -19.21 8.98
CA GLY A 181 18.17 -19.58 10.21
C GLY A 181 18.21 -21.09 10.45
N LEU A 182 17.10 -21.80 10.23
CA LEU A 182 17.04 -23.26 10.35
C LEU A 182 17.88 -23.98 9.28
N CYS A 183 17.85 -23.48 8.05
CA CYS A 183 18.70 -24.00 6.98
C CYS A 183 20.18 -23.73 7.27
N ALA A 184 20.52 -22.52 7.71
CA ALA A 184 21.88 -22.15 8.10
C ALA A 184 22.40 -23.05 9.23
N TYR A 185 21.60 -23.31 10.26
CA TYR A 185 21.95 -24.24 11.34
C TYR A 185 22.22 -25.67 10.84
N SER A 186 21.43 -26.14 9.88
CA SER A 186 21.65 -27.46 9.27
C SER A 186 22.95 -27.49 8.47
N MET A 187 23.27 -26.39 7.79
CA MET A 187 24.47 -26.22 6.99
C MET A 187 25.73 -26.07 7.82
N THR A 188 25.68 -25.41 8.99
CA THR A 188 26.83 -25.30 9.89
C THR A 188 27.21 -26.65 10.51
N LYS A 189 26.23 -27.54 10.73
CA LYS A 189 26.51 -28.90 11.25
C LYS A 189 27.15 -29.83 10.23
N LYS A 190 26.75 -29.75 8.97
CA LYS A 190 27.20 -30.68 7.92
C LYS A 190 28.32 -30.10 7.05
N GLY A 191 28.51 -28.79 7.05
CA GLY A 191 29.32 -28.11 6.05
C GLY A 191 28.50 -27.78 4.79
N TRP A 192 28.96 -26.78 4.04
CA TRP A 192 28.29 -26.36 2.81
C TRP A 192 28.26 -27.50 1.79
N ASP A 193 29.41 -28.10 1.47
CA ASP A 193 29.51 -29.06 0.38
C ASP A 193 28.64 -30.31 0.59
N ASP A 194 28.60 -30.83 1.82
CA ASP A 194 27.87 -32.04 2.18
C ASP A 194 26.37 -31.81 2.43
N THR A 195 25.91 -30.55 2.45
CA THR A 195 24.49 -30.25 2.60
C THR A 195 23.72 -30.49 1.29
N ASN A 196 22.55 -31.11 1.40
CA ASN A 196 21.64 -31.35 0.28
C ASN A 196 21.31 -30.04 -0.47
N ASP A 197 21.42 -30.07 -1.80
CA ASP A 197 21.11 -28.97 -2.72
C ASP A 197 19.71 -28.38 -2.49
N THR A 198 18.75 -29.18 -2.01
CA THR A 198 17.42 -28.70 -1.63
C THR A 198 17.48 -27.67 -0.49
N ILE A 199 18.25 -27.97 0.56
CA ILE A 199 18.40 -27.11 1.74
C ILE A 199 19.14 -25.83 1.37
N LYS A 200 20.19 -25.94 0.53
CA LYS A 200 20.91 -24.77 -0.01
C LYS A 200 19.98 -23.87 -0.82
N GLY A 201 19.12 -24.46 -1.66
CA GLY A 201 18.15 -23.73 -2.46
C GLY A 201 17.14 -22.96 -1.61
N ILE A 202 16.56 -23.62 -0.61
CA ILE A 202 15.62 -23.00 0.35
C ILE A 202 16.31 -21.88 1.14
N PHE A 203 17.55 -22.09 1.58
CA PHE A 203 18.33 -21.09 2.30
C PHE A 203 18.50 -19.81 1.48
N ILE A 204 18.99 -19.94 0.24
CA ILE A 204 19.25 -18.80 -0.64
C ILE A 204 17.97 -18.02 -0.94
N THR A 205 16.87 -18.71 -1.25
CA THR A 205 15.62 -18.02 -1.56
C THR A 205 15.01 -17.34 -0.34
N SER A 206 15.05 -18.00 0.82
CA SER A 206 14.56 -17.40 2.06
C SER A 206 15.39 -16.18 2.47
N LEU A 207 16.72 -16.25 2.33
CA LEU A 207 17.61 -15.12 2.58
C LEU A 207 17.35 -13.96 1.60
N ALA A 208 17.12 -14.25 0.32
CA ALA A 208 16.78 -13.23 -0.67
C ALA A 208 15.45 -12.54 -0.34
N VAL A 209 14.43 -13.32 0.08
CA VAL A 209 13.13 -12.79 0.49
C VAL A 209 13.24 -11.94 1.75
N SER A 210 14.06 -12.34 2.74
CA SER A 210 14.26 -11.55 3.96
C SER A 210 14.96 -10.22 3.65
N LEU A 211 16.01 -10.24 2.84
CA LEU A 211 16.72 -9.03 2.42
C LEU A 211 15.81 -8.09 1.60
N PHE A 212 15.04 -8.64 0.67
CA PHE A 212 14.08 -7.88 -0.13
C PHE A 212 13.00 -7.23 0.74
N SER A 213 12.42 -8.00 1.66
CA SER A 213 11.36 -7.52 2.55
C SER A 213 11.87 -6.42 3.49
N THR A 214 13.06 -6.61 4.07
CA THR A 214 13.72 -5.59 4.91
C THR A 214 13.96 -4.31 4.12
N SER A 215 14.59 -4.43 2.95
CA SER A 215 14.91 -3.29 2.10
C SER A 215 13.65 -2.53 1.69
N THR A 216 12.57 -3.25 1.35
CA THR A 216 11.29 -2.63 0.99
C THR A 216 10.68 -1.86 2.16
N CYS A 217 10.66 -2.43 3.36
CA CYS A 217 10.18 -1.73 4.56
C CYS A 217 10.99 -0.46 4.84
N SER A 218 12.31 -0.51 4.72
CA SER A 218 13.21 0.62 4.97
C SER A 218 13.09 1.72 3.92
N VAL A 219 13.20 1.39 2.63
CA VAL A 219 13.20 2.36 1.51
C VAL A 219 11.91 3.14 1.44
N TYR A 220 10.77 2.44 1.59
CA TYR A 220 9.46 3.06 1.55
C TYR A 220 9.00 3.59 2.91
N GLN A 221 9.84 3.47 3.96
CA GLN A 221 9.54 3.88 5.33
C GLN A 221 8.08 3.55 5.72
N LEU A 222 7.63 2.32 5.44
CA LEU A 222 6.20 1.99 5.37
C LEU A 222 5.44 2.35 6.65
N GLU A 223 6.05 2.12 7.81
CA GLU A 223 5.50 2.48 9.12
C GLU A 223 5.35 3.99 9.29
N LYS A 224 6.45 4.75 9.10
CA LYS A 224 6.46 6.21 9.24
C LYS A 224 5.47 6.84 8.27
N ASN A 225 5.50 6.44 7.01
CA ASN A 225 4.59 6.97 5.99
C ASN A 225 3.12 6.63 6.31
N SER A 226 2.81 5.40 6.73
CA SER A 226 1.45 5.04 7.13
C SER A 226 0.97 5.92 8.31
N ARG A 227 1.82 6.10 9.33
CA ARG A 227 1.51 6.94 10.50
C ARG A 227 1.29 8.41 10.12
N THR A 228 2.19 8.99 9.33
CA THR A 228 2.07 10.38 8.87
C THR A 228 0.79 10.59 8.05
N LYS A 229 0.43 9.63 7.19
CA LYS A 229 -0.81 9.68 6.41
C LYS A 229 -2.06 9.57 7.28
N MET A 230 -2.02 8.73 8.31
CA MET A 230 -3.12 8.63 9.28
C MET A 230 -3.28 9.92 10.10
N GLN A 231 -2.19 10.54 10.55
CA GLN A 231 -2.21 11.82 11.26
C GLN A 231 -2.75 12.95 10.36
N THR A 232 -2.32 12.98 9.11
CA THR A 232 -2.82 13.95 8.11
C THR A 232 -4.31 13.76 7.86
N TYR A 233 -4.77 12.51 7.76
CA TYR A 233 -6.20 12.20 7.66
C TYR A 233 -6.97 12.75 8.87
N GLN A 234 -6.49 12.51 10.09
CA GLN A 234 -7.13 13.02 11.31
C GLN A 234 -7.18 14.55 11.33
N ALA A 235 -6.10 15.22 10.91
CA ALA A 235 -6.06 16.68 10.80
C ALA A 235 -7.15 17.21 9.84
N TYR A 236 -7.35 16.56 8.69
CA TYR A 236 -8.42 16.93 7.76
C TYR A 236 -9.82 16.66 8.29
N VAL A 237 -10.04 15.54 8.99
CA VAL A 237 -11.33 15.23 9.63
C VAL A 237 -11.67 16.26 10.71
N ASN A 238 -10.71 16.59 11.57
CA ASN A 238 -10.87 17.59 12.61
C ASN A 238 -11.13 18.99 12.03
N LEU A 239 -10.45 19.35 10.94
CA LEU A 239 -10.68 20.62 10.25
C LEU A 239 -12.10 20.69 9.67
N GLU A 240 -12.57 19.61 9.06
CA GLU A 240 -13.94 19.54 8.54
C GLU A 240 -14.97 19.69 9.66
N GLU A 241 -14.80 18.99 10.77
CA GLU A 241 -15.70 19.09 11.93
C GLU A 241 -15.70 20.49 12.53
N TYR A 242 -14.53 21.12 12.62
CA TYR A 242 -14.42 22.52 13.02
C TYR A 242 -15.20 23.45 12.08
N ILE A 243 -15.10 23.28 10.76
CA ILE A 243 -15.88 24.07 9.79
C ILE A 243 -17.38 23.85 10.02
N PHE A 244 -17.83 22.60 10.20
CA PHE A 244 -19.24 22.32 10.48
C PHE A 244 -19.71 22.93 11.79
N SER A 245 -18.91 22.87 12.86
CA SER A 245 -19.23 23.50 14.14
C SER A 245 -19.37 25.02 14.01
N CYS A 246 -18.45 25.68 13.29
CA CYS A 246 -18.54 27.12 13.01
C CYS A 246 -19.77 27.47 12.17
N LEU A 247 -20.13 26.65 11.17
CA LEU A 247 -21.31 26.88 10.34
C LEU A 247 -22.64 26.57 11.05
N ALA A 248 -22.62 25.65 12.03
CA ALA A 248 -23.80 25.25 12.79
C ALA A 248 -24.10 26.20 13.96
N VAL A 249 -23.06 26.70 14.64
CA VAL A 249 -23.18 27.69 15.71
C VAL A 249 -22.89 29.05 15.10
N GLU A 250 -23.93 29.68 14.57
CA GLU A 250 -23.83 30.95 13.87
C GLU A 250 -23.22 32.07 14.74
N ASP A 251 -23.35 31.98 16.07
CA ASP A 251 -22.73 32.89 17.04
C ASP A 251 -21.20 32.84 17.06
N LEU A 252 -20.58 31.75 16.58
CA LEU A 252 -19.12 31.69 16.41
C LEU A 252 -18.63 32.42 15.16
N LEU A 253 -19.53 32.79 14.24
CA LEU A 253 -19.21 33.62 13.08
C LEU A 253 -19.50 35.07 13.45
N ASP A 254 -18.56 36.01 13.25
CA ASP A 254 -18.86 37.43 13.41
C ASP A 254 -19.22 38.08 12.08
N ASP A 255 -20.19 39.00 12.09
CA ASP A 255 -20.46 39.87 10.95
C ASP A 255 -19.34 40.93 10.92
N GLN A 256 -18.75 41.23 9.76
CA GLN A 256 -17.55 42.10 9.65
C GLN A 256 -17.78 43.57 10.07
N THR A 257 -18.93 43.90 10.64
CA THR A 257 -19.48 45.25 10.77
C THR A 257 -19.37 45.86 12.16
N LYS A 258 -18.88 45.15 13.18
CA LYS A 258 -18.63 45.76 14.51
C LYS A 258 -17.33 45.26 15.17
N PRO A 259 -16.46 46.16 15.65
CA PRO A 259 -15.39 45.80 16.57
C PRO A 259 -16.00 45.72 17.98
N GLU A 260 -16.14 44.54 18.57
CA GLU A 260 -16.57 44.43 19.97
C GLU A 260 -15.48 43.92 20.92
N LYS A 261 -15.35 44.71 21.99
CA LYS A 261 -14.65 44.43 23.23
C LYS A 261 -15.31 43.21 23.90
N GLY A 262 -14.53 42.16 24.17
CA GLY A 262 -14.90 41.14 25.15
C GLY A 262 -14.73 39.70 24.68
N ASN A 263 -13.61 39.08 25.08
CA ASN A 263 -13.31 37.68 25.43
C ASN A 263 -14.05 36.45 24.81
N GLN A 264 -14.91 36.58 23.81
CA GLN A 264 -15.35 35.44 22.99
C GLN A 264 -14.70 35.52 21.61
N LYS A 265 -13.91 34.51 21.26
CA LYS A 265 -13.19 34.38 19.98
C LYS A 265 -14.21 34.14 18.84
N ASN A 266 -14.86 35.19 18.38
CA ASN A 266 -15.64 35.13 17.16
C ASN A 266 -14.70 34.93 15.95
N VAL A 267 -15.09 34.06 15.03
CA VAL A 267 -14.30 33.65 13.86
C VAL A 267 -14.90 34.30 12.62
N TYR A 268 -14.24 35.32 12.07
CA TYR A 268 -14.67 35.92 10.81
C TYR A 268 -14.61 34.90 9.66
N PRO A 269 -15.52 34.95 8.67
CA PRO A 269 -15.50 34.06 7.50
C PRO A 269 -14.16 34.08 6.75
N ASN A 270 -13.51 35.25 6.63
CA ASN A 270 -12.18 35.36 6.02
C ASN A 270 -11.08 34.70 6.87
N ASN A 271 -11.20 34.72 8.20
CA ASN A 271 -10.27 34.04 9.10
C ASN A 271 -10.46 32.52 9.03
N LEU A 272 -11.71 32.05 8.84
CA LEU A 272 -11.99 30.64 8.57
C LEU A 272 -11.33 30.18 7.26
N ILE A 273 -11.51 30.94 6.17
CA ILE A 273 -10.89 30.66 4.86
C ILE A 273 -9.35 30.65 4.96
N SER A 274 -8.77 31.63 5.66
CA SER A 274 -7.31 31.72 5.87
C SER A 274 -6.79 30.53 6.67
N ARG A 275 -7.46 30.17 7.77
CA ARG A 275 -7.11 29.00 8.59
C ARG A 275 -7.19 27.70 7.81
N ILE A 276 -8.20 27.55 6.94
CA ILE A 276 -8.32 26.40 6.04
C ILE A 276 -7.12 26.34 5.08
N ASN A 277 -6.76 27.45 4.45
CA ASN A 277 -5.62 27.49 3.54
C ASN A 277 -4.30 27.13 4.25
N GLN A 278 -4.08 27.66 5.45
CA GLN A 278 -2.89 27.35 6.25
C GLN A 278 -2.77 25.85 6.52
N VAL A 279 -3.86 25.18 6.89
CA VAL A 279 -3.85 23.72 7.13
C VAL A 279 -3.66 22.95 5.81
N LEU A 280 -4.26 23.40 4.71
CA LEU A 280 -4.07 22.79 3.39
C LEU A 280 -2.63 22.89 2.87
N GLU A 281 -1.91 23.94 3.26
CA GLU A 281 -0.48 24.13 2.95
C GLU A 281 0.43 23.31 3.86
N THR A 282 0.07 23.19 5.15
CA THR A 282 0.85 22.46 6.15
C THR A 282 0.90 20.94 5.89
N TYR A 283 -0.15 20.37 5.26
CA TYR A 283 -0.27 18.92 5.07
C TYR A 283 -0.35 18.51 3.60
N PRO A 284 0.76 18.53 2.84
CA PRO A 284 0.78 18.15 1.45
C PRO A 284 0.61 16.64 1.22
N LEU A 285 0.15 16.27 0.02
CA LEU A 285 0.10 14.89 -0.47
C LEU A 285 1.50 14.42 -0.89
N GLN A 286 2.37 14.13 0.06
CA GLN A 286 3.73 13.63 -0.23
C GLN A 286 4.02 12.31 0.50
N VAL A 287 4.73 11.39 -0.16
CA VAL A 287 5.23 10.15 0.44
C VAL A 287 6.74 10.31 0.55
N ASP A 288 7.28 10.16 1.75
CA ASP A 288 8.73 10.26 1.95
C ASP A 288 9.39 8.99 1.40
N LEU A 289 10.45 9.15 0.62
CA LEU A 289 11.31 8.04 0.20
C LEU A 289 12.68 8.26 0.82
N ASP A 290 13.21 7.23 1.45
CA ASP A 290 14.54 7.30 2.04
C ASP A 290 15.53 6.53 1.18
N SER A 291 16.08 7.22 0.19
CA SER A 291 17.11 6.68 -0.69
C SER A 291 18.42 6.38 0.05
N THR A 292 18.62 6.93 1.26
CA THR A 292 19.83 6.69 2.06
C THR A 292 19.77 5.40 2.86
N SER A 293 18.57 4.86 3.07
CA SER A 293 18.35 3.57 3.72
C SER A 293 18.67 2.35 2.83
N ILE A 294 18.98 2.55 1.55
CA ILE A 294 19.48 1.51 0.66
C ILE A 294 20.97 1.28 1.00
N PRO A 295 21.37 0.13 1.56
CA PRO A 295 22.78 -0.13 1.81
C PRO A 295 23.52 -0.09 0.48
N ARG A 296 24.57 0.74 0.39
CA ARG A 296 25.39 0.82 -0.82
C ARG A 296 26.01 -0.55 -1.06
N LEU A 297 26.00 -1.00 -2.32
CA LEU A 297 26.53 -2.31 -2.71
C LEU A 297 27.97 -2.51 -2.19
N SER A 298 28.77 -1.43 -2.17
CA SER A 298 30.12 -1.42 -1.61
C SER A 298 30.17 -1.78 -0.13
N THR A 299 29.24 -1.27 0.68
CA THR A 299 29.18 -1.53 2.13
C THR A 299 28.76 -2.96 2.44
N VAL A 300 27.85 -3.52 1.63
CA VAL A 300 27.45 -4.92 1.72
C VAL A 300 28.62 -5.84 1.34
N LEU A 301 29.32 -5.54 0.24
CA LEU A 301 30.48 -6.32 -0.20
C LEU A 301 31.65 -6.26 0.79
N GLU A 302 31.94 -5.09 1.37
CA GLU A 302 32.95 -4.95 2.42
C GLU A 302 32.62 -5.80 3.65
N SER A 303 31.35 -5.85 4.07
CA SER A 303 30.94 -6.69 5.21
C SER A 303 31.07 -8.19 4.95
N VAL A 304 31.06 -8.62 3.68
CA VAL A 304 31.29 -10.00 3.26
C VAL A 304 32.78 -10.31 3.16
N ASP A 305 33.59 -9.39 2.63
CA ASP A 305 35.05 -9.56 2.51
C ASP A 305 35.81 -9.49 3.84
N ILE A 306 35.34 -8.70 4.81
CA ILE A 306 35.95 -8.65 6.15
C ILE A 306 35.81 -10.00 6.87
N ASN A 307 34.77 -10.78 6.56
CA ASN A 307 34.56 -12.11 7.12
C ASN A 307 35.33 -13.21 6.35
N SER A 308 35.73 -12.99 5.10
CA SER A 308 36.54 -13.94 4.34
C SER A 308 38.03 -13.90 4.71
N LYS A 309 38.52 -12.75 5.22
CA LYS A 309 39.91 -12.57 5.67
C LYS A 309 40.17 -13.00 7.13
N LYS A 310 39.14 -13.44 7.85
CA LYS A 310 39.25 -13.86 9.27
C LYS A 310 39.16 -15.38 9.49
N ASN A 311 39.03 -16.16 8.42
CA ASN A 311 39.17 -17.63 8.40
C ASN A 311 40.38 -18.01 7.54
#